data_AF-A0A7Y5DUV1-F1
#
_entry.id   AF-A0A7Y5DUV1-F1
#
_cell.length_a   1.000
_cell.length_b   1.000
_cell.length_c   1.000
_cell.angle_alpha   90.00
_cell.angle_beta   90.00
_cell.angle_gamma   90.00
#
_symmetry.space_group_name_H-M   'P 1'
#
loop_
_entity.id
_entity.type
_entity.pdbx_description
1 polymer ?
#
loop_
_entity_poly.entity_id
_entity_poly.type
_entity_poly.pdbx_seq_one_letter_code
_entity_poly.pdbx_strand_id
1 'polypeptide(L)'
;MIIIIGFCGIILNVHAGSLSNGQWQPTGCGQKSPKPTFNTQDVDAYNKSVKEVMSWQGKAQEYYNCLVKEANTDNDLIAKSANAAQEEFRNEINQLKKDAEPAKTKAEKN
;
A
#
# COMPACT_ATOMS: atom_id res chain seq x y z
N MET A 1 26.36 2.11 -34.42
CA MET A 1 26.43 1.28 -33.21
C MET A 1 27.11 2.10 -32.13
N ILE A 2 26.35 2.56 -31.12
CA ILE A 2 26.74 2.83 -29.73
C ILE A 2 25.39 2.96 -29.00
N ILE A 3 25.07 1.96 -28.18
CA ILE A 3 23.95 1.98 -27.24
C ILE A 3 24.56 2.31 -25.89
N ILE A 4 24.18 3.45 -25.30
CA ILE A 4 24.33 3.68 -23.87
C ILE A 4 23.05 4.37 -23.39
N ILE A 5 22.04 3.57 -23.08
CA ILE A 5 20.96 4.00 -22.18
C ILE A 5 21.40 3.50 -20.81
N GLY A 6 22.03 4.38 -20.06
CA GLY A 6 22.28 4.19 -18.64
C GLY A 6 20.94 4.07 -17.94
N PHE A 7 20.49 2.84 -17.71
CA PHE A 7 19.37 2.53 -16.85
C PHE A 7 19.82 2.85 -15.42
N CYS A 8 19.62 4.10 -15.02
CA CYS A 8 19.70 4.50 -13.62
C CYS A 8 18.60 3.73 -12.91
N GLY A 9 19.00 2.63 -12.25
CA GLY A 9 18.13 1.86 -11.39
C GLY A 9 17.69 2.74 -10.24
N ILE A 10 16.58 3.45 -10.42
CA ILE A 10 15.82 3.97 -9.31
C ILE A 10 15.35 2.72 -8.56
N ILE A 11 16.01 2.42 -7.44
CA ILE A 11 15.48 1.48 -6.46
C ILE A 11 14.22 2.14 -5.93
N LEU A 12 13.11 1.92 -6.63
CA LEU A 12 11.80 2.09 -6.05
C LEU A 12 11.74 1.04 -4.96
N ASN A 13 12.04 1.45 -3.72
CA ASN A 13 11.65 0.66 -2.57
C ASN A 13 10.13 0.55 -2.66
N VAL A 14 9.66 -0.57 -3.21
CA VAL A 14 8.25 -0.93 -3.25
C VAL A 14 7.85 -1.17 -1.80
N HIS A 15 7.42 -0.10 -1.13
CA HIS A 15 6.79 -0.14 0.18
C HIS A 15 5.27 -0.27 0.00
N ALA A 16 4.84 -1.16 -0.89
CA ALA A 16 3.43 -1.47 -1.05
C ALA A 16 3.15 -2.70 -0.19
N GLY A 17 2.34 -2.52 0.85
CA GLY A 17 1.79 -3.62 1.62
C GLY A 17 1.06 -4.60 0.70
N SER A 18 0.87 -5.82 1.18
CA SER A 18 0.13 -6.85 0.42
C SER A 18 -1.27 -6.99 0.99
N LEU A 19 -2.28 -6.92 0.12
CA LEU A 19 -3.68 -7.26 0.45
C LEU A 19 -4.00 -8.62 -0.14
N SER A 20 -4.19 -9.63 0.72
CA SER A 20 -4.56 -10.99 0.32
C SER A 20 -5.70 -11.51 1.18
N ASN A 21 -6.76 -12.02 0.56
CA ASN A 21 -7.94 -12.57 1.24
C ASN A 21 -8.54 -11.62 2.31
N GLY A 22 -8.61 -10.32 2.00
CA GLY A 22 -9.13 -9.31 2.92
C GLY A 22 -8.21 -8.95 4.09
N GLN A 23 -6.98 -9.47 4.10
CA GLN A 23 -5.96 -9.13 5.09
C GLN A 23 -4.83 -8.33 4.44
N TRP A 24 -4.62 -7.13 4.96
CA TRP A 24 -3.48 -6.30 4.57
C TRP A 24 -2.31 -6.54 5.52
N GLN A 25 -1.10 -6.60 4.97
CA GLN A 25 0.15 -6.73 5.73
C GLN A 25 1.18 -5.70 5.25
N PRO A 26 1.86 -4.98 6.16
CA PRO A 26 2.91 -4.06 5.78
C PRO A 26 4.13 -4.82 5.26
N THR A 27 4.86 -4.20 4.35
CA THR A 27 6.14 -4.70 3.81
C THR A 27 7.33 -3.96 4.40
N GLY A 28 7.18 -2.67 4.74
CA GLY A 28 8.29 -1.81 5.17
C GLY A 28 8.47 -1.68 6.68
N CYS A 29 7.48 -2.07 7.49
CA CYS A 29 7.47 -1.77 8.93
C CYS A 29 8.25 -2.75 9.81
N GLY A 30 8.86 -3.79 9.23
CA GLY A 30 9.50 -4.85 9.98
C GLY A 30 8.50 -5.70 10.78
N GLN A 31 8.98 -6.32 11.86
CA GLN A 31 8.16 -7.21 12.68
C GLN A 31 7.63 -6.53 13.94
N LYS A 32 6.37 -6.79 14.26
CA LYS A 32 5.78 -6.39 15.54
C LYS A 32 6.51 -7.11 16.68
N SER A 33 7.11 -6.33 17.58
CA SER A 33 7.73 -6.88 18.78
C SER A 33 6.67 -7.52 19.70
N PRO A 34 6.90 -8.76 20.20
CA PRO A 34 5.96 -9.43 21.09
C PRO A 34 5.80 -8.63 22.38
N LYS A 35 4.58 -8.57 22.92
CA LYS A 35 4.29 -7.87 24.17
C LYS A 35 5.02 -8.57 25.33
N PRO A 36 5.86 -7.86 26.12
CA PRO A 36 6.49 -8.43 27.29
C PRO A 36 5.49 -8.66 28.43
N THR A 37 5.87 -9.49 29.38
CA THR A 37 5.12 -9.78 30.61
C THR A 37 5.91 -9.32 31.83
N PHE A 38 5.22 -8.93 32.90
CA PHE A 38 5.87 -8.61 34.17
C PHE A 38 6.31 -9.89 34.89
N ASN A 39 7.57 -9.95 35.30
CA ASN A 39 8.03 -10.94 36.26
C ASN A 39 7.78 -10.41 37.68
N THR A 40 6.94 -11.10 38.45
CA THR A 40 6.54 -10.70 39.81
C THR A 40 7.15 -11.60 40.89
N GLN A 41 8.19 -12.35 40.58
CA GLN A 41 8.89 -13.23 41.54
C GLN A 41 9.51 -12.45 42.69
N ASP A 42 10.09 -11.29 42.39
CA ASP A 42 10.66 -10.36 43.36
C ASP A 42 10.73 -8.93 42.79
N VAL A 43 11.18 -7.98 43.61
CA VAL A 43 11.25 -6.56 43.27
C VAL A 43 12.26 -6.29 42.15
N ASP A 44 13.39 -7.00 42.10
CA ASP A 44 14.42 -6.81 41.08
C ASP A 44 13.95 -7.32 39.72
N ALA A 45 13.32 -8.48 39.71
CA ALA A 45 12.68 -9.08 38.55
C ALA A 45 11.58 -8.16 37.98
N TYR A 46 10.75 -7.58 38.85
CA TYR A 46 9.73 -6.62 38.46
C TYR A 46 10.35 -5.35 37.84
N ASN A 47 11.34 -4.76 38.51
CA ASN A 47 12.02 -3.56 38.03
C ASN A 47 12.72 -3.79 36.68
N LYS A 48 13.24 -4.99 36.43
CA LYS A 48 13.77 -5.38 35.12
C LYS A 48 12.67 -5.43 34.07
N SER A 49 11.53 -6.04 34.37
CA SER A 49 10.38 -6.06 33.45
C SER A 49 9.84 -4.66 33.14
N VAL A 50 9.86 -3.72 34.09
CA VAL A 50 9.48 -2.32 33.83
C VAL A 50 10.35 -1.72 32.73
N LYS A 51 11.68 -1.92 32.79
CA LYS A 51 12.60 -1.43 31.75
C LYS A 51 12.35 -2.08 30.39
N GLU A 52 12.08 -3.38 30.38
CA GLU A 52 11.73 -4.12 29.17
C GLU A 52 10.44 -3.59 28.53
N VAL A 53 9.41 -3.32 29.34
CA VAL A 53 8.14 -2.72 28.88
C VAL A 53 8.37 -1.33 28.27
N MET A 54 9.16 -0.47 28.92
CA MET A 54 9.46 0.86 28.39
C MET A 54 10.20 0.80 27.05
N SER A 55 11.17 -0.12 26.91
CA SER A 55 11.87 -0.32 25.63
C SER A 55 10.94 -0.87 24.55
N TRP A 56 10.07 -1.82 24.90
CA TRP A 56 9.08 -2.37 23.99
C TRP A 56 8.08 -1.31 23.52
N GLN A 57 7.63 -0.40 24.41
CA GLN A 57 6.68 0.66 24.06
C GLN A 57 7.19 1.55 22.93
N GLY A 58 8.45 1.98 22.97
CA GLY A 58 9.05 2.78 21.91
C GLY A 58 9.05 2.05 20.56
N LYS A 59 9.55 0.80 20.55
CA LYS A 59 9.58 -0.04 19.33
C LYS A 59 8.17 -0.34 18.79
N ALA A 60 7.22 -0.58 19.68
CA ALA A 60 5.83 -0.81 19.29
C ALA A 60 5.22 0.45 18.66
N GLN A 61 5.48 1.63 19.22
CA GLN A 61 5.02 2.90 18.67
C GLN A 61 5.61 3.16 17.28
N GLU A 62 6.92 2.93 17.09
CA GLU A 62 7.56 3.02 15.77
C GLU A 62 6.91 2.10 14.73
N TYR A 63 6.70 0.83 15.09
CA TYR A 63 6.03 -0.15 14.24
C TYR A 63 4.61 0.31 13.85
N TYR A 64 3.80 0.72 14.82
CA TYR A 64 2.41 1.10 14.57
C TYR A 64 2.27 2.42 13.80
N ASN A 65 3.17 3.37 14.02
CA ASN A 65 3.23 4.60 13.24
C ASN A 65 3.56 4.31 11.77
N CYS A 66 4.54 3.43 11.53
CA CYS A 66 4.85 2.96 10.18
C CYS A 66 3.63 2.27 9.56
N LEU A 67 3.02 1.34 10.29
CA LEU A 67 1.90 0.54 9.82
C LEU A 67 0.74 1.41 9.32
N VAL A 68 0.36 2.43 10.09
CA VAL A 68 -0.71 3.35 9.71
C VAL A 68 -0.32 4.19 8.49
N LYS A 69 0.92 4.66 8.42
CA LYS A 69 1.41 5.46 7.29
C LYS A 69 1.39 4.66 5.98
N GLU A 70 1.88 3.42 6.01
CA GLU A 70 1.93 2.55 4.84
C GLU A 70 0.50 2.20 4.39
N ALA A 71 -0.38 1.77 5.31
CA ALA A 71 -1.76 1.45 5.00
C ALA A 71 -2.53 2.61 4.36
N ASN A 72 -2.34 3.85 4.85
CA ASN A 72 -2.97 5.03 4.25
C ASN A 72 -2.44 5.32 2.85
N THR A 73 -1.13 5.15 2.65
CA THR A 73 -0.50 5.33 1.33
C THR A 73 -1.06 4.33 0.32
N ASP A 74 -1.18 3.07 0.72
CA ASP A 74 -1.72 2.00 -0.11
C ASP A 74 -3.20 2.22 -0.43
N ASN A 75 -4.00 2.61 0.57
CA ASN A 75 -5.42 2.93 0.38
C ASN A 75 -5.62 4.05 -0.64
N ASP A 76 -4.82 5.12 -0.55
CA ASP A 76 -4.85 6.23 -1.49
C ASP A 76 -4.49 5.79 -2.91
N LEU A 77 -3.47 4.93 -3.05
CA LEU A 77 -3.05 4.42 -4.34
C LEU A 77 -4.12 3.53 -4.97
N ILE A 78 -4.68 2.58 -4.19
CA ILE A 78 -5.76 1.71 -4.63
C ILE A 78 -6.96 2.53 -5.10
N ALA A 79 -7.39 3.52 -4.32
CA ALA A 79 -8.51 4.38 -4.67
C ALA A 79 -8.24 5.18 -5.95
N LYS A 80 -7.05 5.78 -6.10
CA LYS A 80 -6.66 6.51 -7.31
C LYS A 80 -6.64 5.60 -8.54
N SER A 81 -6.02 4.42 -8.43
CA SER A 81 -5.93 3.46 -9.54
C SER A 81 -7.31 2.95 -9.97
N ALA A 82 -8.20 2.62 -9.01
CA ALA A 82 -9.55 2.17 -9.32
C ALA A 82 -10.37 3.27 -10.00
N ASN A 83 -10.29 4.51 -9.50
CA ASN A 83 -10.99 5.64 -10.10
C ASN A 83 -10.47 5.99 -11.49
N ALA A 84 -9.17 5.91 -11.72
CA ALA A 84 -8.57 6.11 -13.05
C ALA A 84 -9.06 5.08 -14.06
N ALA A 85 -9.11 3.80 -13.68
CA ALA A 85 -9.63 2.73 -14.55
C ALA A 85 -11.13 2.93 -14.87
N GLN A 86 -11.92 3.39 -13.90
CA GLN A 86 -13.32 3.75 -14.16
C GLN A 86 -13.47 4.93 -15.11
N GLU A 87 -12.59 5.92 -15.00
CA GLU A 87 -12.60 7.08 -15.90
C GLU A 87 -12.22 6.69 -17.32
N GLU A 88 -11.19 5.86 -17.50
CA GLU A 88 -10.80 5.28 -18.77
C GLU A 88 -11.97 4.55 -19.44
N PHE A 89 -12.63 3.65 -18.72
CA PHE A 89 -13.82 2.95 -19.22
C PHE A 89 -14.94 3.91 -19.66
N ARG A 90 -15.23 4.96 -18.88
CA ARG A 90 -16.23 5.98 -19.27
C ARG A 90 -15.84 6.69 -20.57
N ASN A 91 -14.56 6.99 -20.74
CA ASN A 91 -14.06 7.64 -21.95
C ASN A 91 -14.18 6.73 -23.17
N GLU A 92 -13.86 5.44 -23.04
CA GLU A 92 -14.06 4.44 -24.10
C GLU A 92 -15.53 4.34 -24.53
N ILE A 93 -16.45 4.24 -23.57
CA ILE A 93 -17.89 4.19 -23.86
C ILE A 93 -18.38 5.47 -24.54
N ASN A 94 -17.90 6.63 -24.10
CA ASN A 94 -18.25 7.91 -24.72
C ASN A 94 -17.72 8.02 -26.15
N GLN A 95 -16.53 7.47 -26.42
CA GLN A 95 -15.97 7.44 -27.77
C GLN A 95 -16.80 6.51 -28.67
N LEU A 96 -17.12 5.30 -28.21
CA LEU A 96 -17.99 4.37 -28.94
C LEU A 96 -19.36 4.98 -29.28
N LYS A 97 -19.94 5.76 -28.36
CA LYS A 97 -21.21 6.47 -28.62
C LYS A 97 -21.08 7.51 -29.73
N LYS A 98 -20.00 8.29 -29.73
CA LYS A 98 -19.73 9.28 -30.80
C LYS A 98 -19.52 8.61 -32.14
N ASP A 99 -18.90 7.44 -32.16
CA ASP A 99 -18.62 6.68 -33.39
C ASP A 99 -19.86 5.94 -33.92
N ALA A 100 -20.85 5.66 -33.07
CA ALA A 100 -22.06 4.93 -33.45
C ALA A 100 -23.00 5.71 -34.39
N GLU A 101 -23.20 7.01 -34.18
CA GLU A 101 -24.07 7.83 -35.05
C GLU A 101 -23.59 7.91 -36.52
N PRO A 102 -22.31 8.20 -36.82
CA PRO A 102 -21.82 8.17 -38.20
C PRO A 102 -21.81 6.75 -38.76
N ALA A 103 -21.53 5.73 -37.95
CA ALA A 103 -21.57 4.33 -38.40
C ALA A 103 -23.00 3.91 -38.79
N LYS A 104 -24.02 4.28 -38.00
CA LYS A 104 -25.43 4.04 -38.30
C LYS A 104 -25.83 4.73 -39.61
N THR A 105 -25.50 6.02 -39.75
CA THR A 105 -25.82 6.80 -40.96
C THR A 105 -25.19 6.17 -42.21
N LYS A 106 -23.97 5.60 -42.08
CA LYS A 106 -23.32 4.89 -43.18
C LYS A 106 -24.01 3.56 -43.50
N ALA A 107 -24.50 2.84 -42.48
CA ALA A 107 -25.22 1.58 -42.67
C ALA A 107 -26.58 1.76 -43.34
N GLU A 108 -27.31 2.85 -43.05
CA GLU A 108 -28.63 3.14 -43.63
C GLU A 108 -28.58 3.63 -45.09
N LYS A 109 -27.39 4.02 -45.59
CA LYS A 109 -27.17 4.50 -46.96
C LYS A 109 -26.68 3.42 -47.94
N ASN A 110 -26.40 2.21 -47.44
CA ASN A 110 -26.09 1.04 -48.24
C ASN A 110 -27.33 0.15 -48.36
#